data_AF-A0A816KWU4-F1
#
_entry.id   AF-A0A816KWU4-F1
#
_cell.length_a   1.000
_cell.length_b   1.000
_cell.length_c   1.000
_cell.angle_alpha   90.00
_cell.angle_beta   90.00
_cell.angle_gamma   90.00
#
_symmetry.space_group_name_H-M   'P 1'
#
loop_
_entity.id
_entity.type
_entity.pdbx_description
1 polymer ?
#
loop_
_entity_poly.entity_id
_entity_poly.type
_entity_poly.pdbx_seq_one_letter_code
_entity_poly.pdbx_strand_id
1 'polypeptide(L)'
;MSENREVNSAQKHEYYLANRDGILDEKRTNYVENRQVTIDRVINRRQSTSERHLKSAIFGSSNFVYPKMNNLGPLNTECQYCETVHFKNELKSMCCHNGKLSHFSVQNGLENFPITLKNLFIGTDTKSNNFREFIRQYNNANAFASMGAKIEDVPGNGPYCFKISGGVYHRTSENIQIDTTLQLNSVQKLIHQPSYAELYVYDADTSVEIRMTEPANARCLRDNMITINAVLNDVSPYANCFRKLREIYDKELSNTRITGSSMKKISLIFTQNLHDDQRVYNAPRTADDIAIVYVADRDGNIPAELDFAVQPSNSNTLKRINMVSKHLDPMIFPFFFPNGDFGWTTDLSHNMNHATKIRNKVTVLEFYSNKIAIRRKHFNPLFYGGKLFQQYLVYAYARYEANRMTYIRNNQKTLRVESYKGLLDHVNSISRDNKARVGNIFILPSTFVGGPHFMSKLYQDNMAMVRIFGRPDLFITFTCNPKWEEIKSELKAFQNASDRPDLVTRVFHLKFKEFLDDIVKKTIFGEILAYVYVIEHQKRGLPHAHCLFTLSNDDKIKTADDVDNIISAELPDRNVQSE
;
A
#
# COMPACT_ATOMS: atom_id res chain seq x y z
N MET A 1 -32.70 40.01 39.48
CA MET A 1 -31.58 39.03 39.59
C MET A 1 -31.19 38.37 38.27
N SER A 2 -31.92 38.57 37.16
CA SER A 2 -31.57 38.11 35.82
C SER A 2 -30.70 39.10 35.03
N GLU A 3 -30.93 40.41 35.15
CA GLU A 3 -30.18 41.43 34.38
C GLU A 3 -28.70 41.54 34.78
N ASN A 4 -28.36 41.36 36.06
CA ASN A 4 -26.96 41.38 36.52
C ASN A 4 -26.14 40.14 36.10
N ARG A 5 -26.77 39.07 35.59
CA ARG A 5 -26.06 37.88 35.08
C ARG A 5 -25.69 38.02 33.61
N GLU A 6 -26.53 38.68 32.81
CA GLU A 6 -26.26 38.90 31.38
C GLU A 6 -25.16 39.95 31.17
N VAL A 7 -25.16 41.03 31.97
CA VAL A 7 -24.09 42.05 31.92
C VAL A 7 -22.73 41.47 32.33
N ASN A 8 -22.68 40.62 33.37
CA ASN A 8 -21.45 39.92 33.78
C ASN A 8 -20.98 38.87 32.75
N SER A 9 -21.90 38.24 32.00
CA SER A 9 -21.58 37.28 30.94
C SER A 9 -21.01 37.99 29.71
N ALA A 10 -21.59 39.12 29.32
CA ALA A 10 -21.12 39.93 28.20
C ALA A 10 -19.72 40.51 28.47
N GLN A 11 -19.48 41.06 29.67
CA GLN A 11 -18.17 41.57 30.07
C GLN A 11 -17.10 40.47 30.17
N LYS A 12 -17.46 39.27 30.64
CA LYS A 12 -16.54 38.11 30.56
C LYS A 12 -16.25 37.71 29.13
N HIS A 13 -17.24 37.70 28.24
CA HIS A 13 -17.06 37.35 26.84
C HIS A 13 -16.14 38.34 26.12
N GLU A 14 -16.32 39.65 26.36
CA GLU A 14 -15.43 40.70 25.86
C GLU A 14 -14.00 40.55 26.41
N TYR A 15 -13.84 40.27 27.71
CA TYR A 15 -12.53 40.00 28.31
C TYR A 15 -11.84 38.77 27.71
N TYR A 16 -12.59 37.69 27.42
CA TYR A 16 -12.05 36.50 26.75
C TYR A 16 -11.72 36.75 25.28
N LEU A 17 -12.48 37.59 24.57
CA LEU A 17 -12.18 37.99 23.19
C LEU A 17 -10.94 38.89 23.12
N ALA A 18 -10.83 39.89 24.00
CA ALA A 18 -9.67 40.77 24.08
C ALA A 18 -8.37 40.00 24.43
N ASN A 19 -8.45 39.04 25.37
CA ASN A 19 -7.31 38.17 25.68
C ASN A 19 -7.00 37.17 24.55
N ARG A 20 -8.02 36.70 23.81
CA ARG A 20 -7.81 35.82 22.64
C ARG A 20 -7.12 36.57 21.51
N ASP A 21 -7.51 37.81 21.25
CA ASP A 21 -6.91 38.65 20.22
C ASP A 21 -5.48 39.07 20.63
N GLY A 22 -5.25 39.38 21.92
CA GLY A 22 -3.89 39.60 22.45
C GLY A 22 -2.97 38.38 22.30
N ILE A 23 -3.44 37.16 22.61
CA ILE A 23 -2.67 35.92 22.43
C ILE A 23 -2.45 35.59 20.94
N LEU A 24 -3.41 35.92 20.06
CA LEU A 24 -3.27 35.75 18.62
C LEU A 24 -2.26 36.74 18.03
N ASP A 25 -2.27 37.99 18.49
CA ASP A 25 -1.29 39.00 18.08
C ASP A 25 0.10 38.65 18.62
N GLU A 26 0.24 38.20 19.86
CA GLU A 26 1.54 37.76 20.40
C GLU A 26 2.11 36.55 19.64
N LYS A 27 1.26 35.59 19.24
CA LYS A 27 1.67 34.47 18.37
C LYS A 27 2.02 34.94 16.96
N ARG A 28 1.36 35.96 16.45
CA ARG A 28 1.61 36.53 15.12
C ARG A 28 2.92 37.31 15.12
N THR A 29 3.20 38.08 16.16
CA THR A 29 4.46 38.81 16.38
C THR A 29 5.61 37.83 16.55
N ASN A 30 5.46 36.80 17.39
CA ASN A 30 6.45 35.72 17.51
C ASN A 30 6.69 34.99 16.18
N TYR A 31 5.65 34.77 15.36
CA TYR A 31 5.81 34.18 14.04
C TYR A 31 6.57 35.10 13.07
N VAL A 32 6.29 36.41 13.11
CA VAL A 32 6.97 37.42 12.29
C VAL A 32 8.43 37.58 12.72
N GLU A 33 8.73 37.64 14.02
CA GLU A 33 10.09 37.72 14.54
C GLU A 33 10.90 36.45 14.24
N ASN A 34 10.33 35.26 14.44
CA ASN A 34 11.01 34.01 14.06
C ASN A 34 11.25 33.90 12.55
N ARG A 35 10.33 34.44 11.75
CA ARG A 35 10.48 34.55 10.29
C ARG A 35 11.57 35.55 9.93
N GLN A 36 11.66 36.68 10.63
CA GLN A 36 12.71 37.67 10.42
C GLN A 36 14.09 37.12 10.79
N VAL A 37 14.23 36.43 11.93
CA VAL A 37 15.47 35.74 12.32
C VAL A 37 15.87 34.66 11.30
N THR A 38 14.88 33.99 10.69
CA THR A 38 15.13 33.02 9.61
C THR A 38 15.59 33.72 8.33
N ILE A 39 14.97 34.83 7.97
CA ILE A 39 15.36 35.69 6.85
C ILE A 39 16.79 36.22 7.06
N ASP A 40 17.12 36.71 8.25
CA ASP A 40 18.44 37.25 8.56
C ASP A 40 19.52 36.15 8.56
N ARG A 41 19.19 34.92 9.00
CA ARG A 41 20.09 33.75 8.83
C ARG A 41 20.30 33.39 7.36
N VAL A 42 19.27 33.52 6.52
CA VAL A 42 19.37 33.30 5.07
C VAL A 42 20.19 34.41 4.43
N ILE A 43 20.02 35.67 4.83
CA ILE A 43 20.81 36.82 4.35
C ILE A 43 22.28 36.71 4.76
N ASN A 44 22.57 36.30 6.00
CA ASN A 44 23.95 36.07 6.44
C ASN A 44 24.59 34.88 5.70
N ARG A 45 23.80 33.85 5.34
CA ARG A 45 24.25 32.83 4.38
C ARG A 45 24.48 33.41 2.99
N ARG A 46 23.59 34.29 2.48
CA ARG A 46 23.76 34.97 1.18
C ARG A 46 25.08 35.73 1.10
N GLN A 47 25.48 36.45 2.15
CA GLN A 47 26.76 37.17 2.18
C GLN A 47 27.97 36.23 2.15
N SER A 48 27.92 35.09 2.85
CA SER A 48 29.00 34.08 2.81
C SER A 48 29.09 33.29 1.50
N THR A 49 27.97 33.17 0.76
CA THR A 49 27.91 32.41 -0.50
C THR A 49 28.14 33.31 -1.73
N SER A 50 27.80 34.60 -1.62
CA SER A 50 27.96 35.61 -2.69
C SER A 50 29.43 35.86 -3.05
N GLU A 51 30.38 35.67 -2.14
CA GLU A 51 31.81 35.76 -2.46
C GLU A 51 32.37 34.50 -3.16
N ARG A 52 31.63 33.39 -3.22
CA ARG A 52 32.16 32.10 -3.72
C ARG A 52 31.65 31.62 -5.09
N HIS A 53 30.58 32.16 -5.66
CA HIS A 53 29.98 31.55 -6.87
C HIS A 53 29.56 32.54 -7.96
N LEU A 54 30.50 33.32 -8.48
CA LEU A 54 30.31 34.00 -9.78
C LEU A 54 31.43 33.75 -10.80
N LYS A 55 32.34 32.79 -10.56
CA LYS A 55 33.38 32.37 -11.54
C LYS A 55 33.69 30.87 -11.52
N SER A 56 32.64 30.06 -11.64
CA SER A 56 32.75 28.69 -12.18
C SER A 56 31.46 28.41 -12.96
N ALA A 57 31.17 29.24 -13.97
CA ALA A 57 31.39 28.85 -15.37
C ALA A 57 30.80 27.46 -15.62
N ILE A 58 29.50 27.39 -15.90
CA ILE A 58 28.85 26.10 -16.11
C ILE A 58 29.33 25.43 -17.41
N PHE A 59 29.72 26.12 -18.51
CA PHE A 59 30.37 25.43 -19.66
C PHE A 59 31.30 26.29 -20.56
N GLY A 60 31.84 27.42 -20.07
CA GLY A 60 32.66 28.32 -20.90
C GLY A 60 34.19 28.18 -20.79
N SER A 61 34.70 27.33 -19.91
CA SER A 61 36.16 27.17 -19.69
C SER A 61 36.60 25.76 -20.02
N SER A 62 37.73 25.62 -20.70
CA SER A 62 38.44 24.36 -20.98
C SER A 62 38.82 23.53 -19.73
N ASN A 63 38.48 24.01 -18.53
CA ASN A 63 38.71 23.37 -17.23
C ASN A 63 37.39 23.13 -16.46
N PHE A 64 36.25 22.92 -17.14
CA PHE A 64 35.01 22.59 -16.44
C PHE A 64 35.12 21.23 -15.73
N VAL A 65 35.15 21.25 -14.40
CA VAL A 65 35.11 20.04 -13.58
C VAL A 65 33.65 19.68 -13.37
N TYR A 66 33.20 18.60 -14.03
CA TYR A 66 31.86 18.07 -13.81
C TYR A 66 31.65 17.79 -12.32
N PRO A 67 30.51 18.23 -11.74
CA PRO A 67 30.17 17.85 -10.38
C PRO A 67 30.09 16.33 -10.30
N LYS A 68 30.63 15.76 -9.22
CA LYS A 68 30.57 14.31 -9.00
C LYS A 68 29.12 13.86 -9.02
N MET A 69 28.84 12.80 -9.77
CA MET A 69 27.51 12.21 -9.85
C MET A 69 27.00 11.88 -8.44
N ASN A 70 25.75 12.25 -8.16
CA ASN A 70 25.13 11.99 -6.86
C ASN A 70 25.05 10.48 -6.62
N ASN A 71 25.62 10.03 -5.49
CA ASN A 71 25.62 8.65 -5.04
C ASN A 71 25.06 8.60 -3.61
N LEU A 72 24.00 7.83 -3.40
CA LEU A 72 23.33 7.72 -2.10
C LEU A 72 24.09 6.81 -1.10
N GLY A 73 25.13 6.13 -1.57
CA GLY A 73 25.85 5.11 -0.85
C GLY A 73 25.09 3.78 -0.78
N PRO A 74 25.66 2.77 -0.08
CA PRO A 74 25.04 1.47 0.08
C PRO A 74 23.79 1.52 0.97
N LEU A 75 22.86 0.58 0.74
CA LEU A 75 21.68 0.36 1.57
C LEU A 75 22.03 -0.44 2.84
N ASN A 76 22.74 0.18 3.78
CA ASN A 76 23.30 -0.50 4.96
C ASN A 76 23.15 0.26 6.29
N THR A 77 22.43 1.39 6.31
CA THR A 77 22.19 2.11 7.57
C THR A 77 21.09 1.39 8.37
N GLU A 78 21.47 0.70 9.43
CA GLU A 78 20.53 -0.12 10.21
C GLU A 78 19.65 0.70 11.16
N CYS A 79 18.38 0.30 11.27
CA CYS A 79 17.45 0.78 12.26
C CYS A 79 17.69 0.06 13.60
N GLN A 80 17.93 0.84 14.66
CA GLN A 80 18.20 0.35 16.01
C GLN A 80 17.07 -0.48 16.65
N TYR A 81 15.85 -0.44 16.10
CA TYR A 81 14.67 -1.08 16.71
C TYR A 81 14.18 -2.32 15.96
N CYS A 82 14.47 -2.43 14.67
CA CYS A 82 13.83 -3.44 13.81
C CYS A 82 14.74 -3.98 12.69
N GLU A 83 16.04 -3.66 12.73
CA GLU A 83 17.08 -4.16 11.83
C GLU A 83 16.86 -3.85 10.34
N THR A 84 15.94 -2.93 10.04
CA THR A 84 15.71 -2.48 8.66
C THR A 84 16.93 -1.70 8.19
N VAL A 85 17.36 -1.96 6.96
CA VAL A 85 18.42 -1.19 6.30
C VAL A 85 17.84 -0.04 5.48
N HIS A 86 18.52 1.10 5.60
CA HIS A 86 18.18 2.36 4.97
C HIS A 86 19.36 2.89 4.16
N PHE A 87 19.05 3.75 3.18
CA PHE A 87 20.08 4.64 2.64
C PHE A 87 20.36 5.73 3.69
N LYS A 88 21.56 6.29 3.68
CA LYS A 88 22.04 7.22 4.73
C LYS A 88 21.09 8.39 5.03
N ASN A 89 20.45 8.94 3.99
CA ASN A 89 19.59 10.13 4.07
C ASN A 89 18.09 9.81 4.15
N GLU A 90 17.71 8.55 4.36
CA GLU A 90 16.31 8.18 4.53
C GLU A 90 15.76 8.51 5.92
N LEU A 91 14.45 8.74 5.97
CA LEU A 91 13.73 8.85 7.22
C LEU A 91 13.69 7.50 7.93
N LYS A 92 14.34 7.41 9.08
CA LYS A 92 14.38 6.20 9.93
C LYS A 92 13.01 5.79 10.49
N SER A 93 12.00 6.66 10.40
CA SER A 93 10.62 6.35 10.79
C SER A 93 9.86 5.48 9.78
N MET A 94 10.36 5.34 8.54
CA MET A 94 9.64 4.62 7.46
C MET A 94 9.46 3.11 7.70
N CYS A 95 10.20 2.52 8.64
CA CYS A 95 10.14 1.09 8.92
C CYS A 95 9.24 0.76 10.11
N CYS A 96 9.67 1.06 11.34
CA CYS A 96 8.95 0.71 12.57
C CYS A 96 8.42 1.93 13.33
N HIS A 97 8.46 3.13 12.73
CA HIS A 97 8.02 4.38 13.35
C HIS A 97 8.66 4.62 14.72
N ASN A 98 9.99 4.50 14.79
CA ASN A 98 10.80 4.64 16.00
C ASN A 98 10.45 3.62 17.10
N GLY A 99 10.38 2.34 16.73
CA GLY A 99 10.16 1.23 17.67
C GLY A 99 8.69 0.91 17.96
N LYS A 100 7.74 1.71 17.48
CA LYS A 100 6.30 1.44 17.65
C LYS A 100 5.84 0.10 17.08
N LEU A 101 6.53 -0.40 16.05
CA LEU A 101 6.25 -1.70 15.42
C LEU A 101 7.42 -2.70 15.59
N SER A 102 8.26 -2.55 16.62
CA SER A 102 9.41 -3.45 16.82
C SER A 102 9.04 -4.90 17.13
N HIS A 103 7.87 -5.14 17.72
CA HIS A 103 7.38 -6.50 18.00
C HIS A 103 6.94 -7.24 16.73
N PHE A 104 6.46 -6.52 15.70
CA PHE A 104 6.16 -7.10 14.39
C PHE A 104 7.41 -7.46 13.58
N SER A 105 8.56 -6.85 13.86
CA SER A 105 9.76 -7.03 13.02
C SER A 105 10.52 -8.33 13.24
N VAL A 106 10.47 -8.88 14.46
CA VAL A 106 11.14 -10.15 14.82
C VAL A 106 10.25 -11.35 14.53
N GLN A 107 8.93 -11.15 14.44
CA GLN A 107 7.94 -12.23 14.41
C GLN A 107 7.21 -12.37 13.08
N ASN A 108 7.72 -11.78 11.99
CA ASN A 108 7.17 -12.11 10.68
C ASN A 108 7.46 -13.61 10.47
N GLY A 109 6.44 -14.47 10.35
CA GLY A 109 6.50 -15.95 10.22
C GLY A 109 7.31 -16.51 9.05
N LEU A 110 8.21 -15.69 8.53
CA LEU A 110 9.26 -15.91 7.55
C LEU A 110 10.47 -16.66 8.11
N GLU A 111 10.67 -16.69 9.44
CA GLU A 111 11.73 -17.52 10.04
C GLU A 111 11.52 -19.00 9.70
N ASN A 112 10.26 -19.44 9.66
CA ASN A 112 9.86 -20.80 9.28
C ASN A 112 9.22 -20.84 7.88
N PHE A 113 9.73 -20.03 6.93
CA PHE A 113 9.21 -20.07 5.56
C PHE A 113 9.54 -21.43 4.90
N PRO A 114 8.57 -22.13 4.29
CA PRO A 114 8.79 -23.47 3.72
C PRO A 114 9.93 -23.49 2.71
N ILE A 115 10.94 -24.33 2.95
CA ILE A 115 12.17 -24.37 2.13
C ILE A 115 11.87 -24.71 0.67
N THR A 116 10.93 -25.62 0.43
CA THR A 116 10.51 -26.03 -0.92
C THR A 116 9.93 -24.85 -1.70
N LEU A 117 9.08 -24.03 -1.05
CA LEU A 117 8.53 -22.83 -1.67
C LEU A 117 9.60 -21.74 -1.83
N LYS A 118 10.50 -21.58 -0.86
CA LYS A 118 11.65 -20.66 -0.93
C LYS A 118 12.53 -20.95 -2.13
N ASN A 119 12.76 -22.23 -2.42
CA ASN A 119 13.56 -22.65 -3.56
C ASN A 119 12.92 -22.23 -4.88
N LEU A 120 11.58 -22.26 -5.02
CA LEU A 120 10.90 -21.74 -6.22
C LEU A 120 11.08 -20.23 -6.39
N PHE A 121 11.15 -19.45 -5.30
CA PHE A 121 11.40 -18.00 -5.37
C PHE A 121 12.82 -17.67 -5.82
N ILE A 122 13.83 -18.42 -5.35
CA ILE A 122 15.25 -18.05 -5.48
C ILE A 122 15.98 -18.85 -6.57
N GLY A 123 15.55 -20.09 -6.85
CA GLY A 123 16.23 -21.02 -7.73
C GLY A 123 16.33 -20.53 -9.17
N THR A 124 17.30 -21.03 -9.93
CA THR A 124 17.57 -20.60 -11.32
C THR A 124 17.15 -21.63 -12.37
N ASP A 125 16.57 -22.73 -11.93
CA ASP A 125 16.12 -23.83 -12.77
C ASP A 125 14.77 -23.53 -13.47
N THR A 126 14.38 -24.40 -14.40
CA THR A 126 13.15 -24.25 -15.19
C THR A 126 11.90 -24.13 -14.32
N LYS A 127 11.82 -24.85 -13.19
CA LYS A 127 10.66 -24.79 -12.29
C LYS A 127 10.56 -23.42 -11.64
N SER A 128 11.67 -22.90 -11.12
CA SER A 128 11.72 -21.59 -10.48
C SER A 128 11.50 -20.43 -11.46
N ASN A 129 12.05 -20.53 -12.68
CA ASN A 129 11.82 -19.53 -13.73
C ASN A 129 10.35 -19.45 -14.14
N ASN A 130 9.71 -20.60 -14.39
CA ASN A 130 8.28 -20.65 -14.69
C ASN A 130 7.42 -20.15 -13.52
N PHE A 131 7.77 -20.53 -12.28
CA PHE A 131 7.09 -20.05 -11.08
C PHE A 131 7.10 -18.53 -11.00
N ARG A 132 8.25 -17.88 -11.14
CA ARG A 132 8.34 -16.41 -11.10
C ARG A 132 7.61 -15.73 -12.26
N GLU A 133 7.67 -16.30 -13.47
CA GLU A 133 6.99 -15.72 -14.63
C GLU A 133 5.47 -15.69 -14.45
N PHE A 134 4.89 -16.78 -13.90
CA PHE A 134 3.45 -16.99 -13.70
C PHE A 134 2.99 -16.97 -12.24
N ILE A 135 3.75 -16.30 -11.37
CA ILE A 135 3.51 -16.34 -9.92
C ILE A 135 2.10 -15.88 -9.53
N ARG A 136 1.51 -14.96 -10.31
CA ARG A 136 0.12 -14.48 -10.11
C ARG A 136 -0.90 -15.58 -10.41
N GLN A 137 -0.70 -16.34 -11.48
CA GLN A 137 -1.56 -17.47 -11.86
C GLN A 137 -1.50 -18.55 -10.78
N TYR A 138 -0.29 -18.98 -10.40
CA TYR A 138 -0.12 -19.94 -9.32
C TYR A 138 -0.75 -19.45 -8.01
N ASN A 139 -0.57 -18.18 -7.64
CA ASN A 139 -1.14 -17.63 -6.42
C ASN A 139 -2.68 -17.65 -6.47
N ASN A 140 -3.27 -17.18 -7.56
CA ASN A 140 -4.72 -17.16 -7.73
C ASN A 140 -5.33 -18.58 -7.71
N ALA A 141 -4.65 -19.55 -8.33
CA ALA A 141 -5.09 -20.95 -8.34
C ALA A 141 -5.04 -21.62 -6.95
N ASN A 142 -4.22 -21.10 -6.05
CA ASN A 142 -4.02 -21.65 -4.70
C ASN A 142 -4.55 -20.72 -3.59
N ALA A 143 -5.14 -19.58 -3.92
CA ALA A 143 -5.71 -18.66 -2.94
C ALA A 143 -6.96 -19.27 -2.27
N PHE A 144 -7.22 -18.89 -1.02
CA PHE A 144 -8.42 -19.29 -0.28
C PHE A 144 -9.57 -18.29 -0.49
N ALA A 145 -9.25 -17.04 -0.86
CA ALA A 145 -10.23 -16.02 -1.21
C ALA A 145 -9.83 -15.29 -2.48
N SER A 146 -10.84 -14.83 -3.22
CA SER A 146 -10.64 -13.99 -4.39
C SER A 146 -10.30 -12.55 -4.01
N MET A 147 -9.43 -11.92 -4.81
CA MET A 147 -9.28 -10.47 -4.90
C MET A 147 -9.95 -10.00 -6.19
N GLY A 148 -11.20 -9.55 -6.09
CA GLY A 148 -11.95 -8.98 -7.18
C GLY A 148 -11.62 -7.50 -7.39
N ALA A 149 -11.21 -7.14 -8.60
CA ALA A 149 -11.05 -5.77 -9.08
C ALA A 149 -11.15 -5.75 -10.61
N LYS A 150 -11.42 -4.59 -11.21
CA LYS A 150 -11.27 -4.45 -12.68
C LYS A 150 -9.79 -4.27 -12.98
N ILE A 151 -9.14 -5.33 -13.44
CA ILE A 151 -7.74 -5.27 -13.87
C ILE A 151 -7.70 -4.51 -15.20
N GLU A 152 -6.79 -3.54 -15.31
CA GLU A 152 -6.59 -2.77 -16.53
C GLU A 152 -5.24 -3.12 -17.15
N ASP A 153 -5.24 -3.38 -18.45
CA ASP A 153 -4.01 -3.51 -19.21
C ASP A 153 -3.41 -2.13 -19.46
N VAL A 154 -2.10 -2.01 -19.25
CA VAL A 154 -1.38 -0.78 -19.57
C VAL A 154 -1.03 -0.82 -21.06
N PRO A 155 -1.47 0.16 -21.87
CA PRO A 155 -1.21 0.15 -23.31
C PRO A 155 0.28 0.38 -23.60
N GLY A 156 0.81 -0.37 -24.58
CA GLY A 156 2.16 -0.23 -25.12
C GLY A 156 3.14 -1.34 -24.69
N ASN A 157 4.40 -1.22 -25.12
CA ASN A 157 5.47 -2.20 -24.86
C ASN A 157 6.28 -1.87 -23.58
N GLY A 158 5.67 -1.18 -22.61
CA GLY A 158 6.32 -0.79 -21.36
C GLY A 158 6.56 -1.99 -20.42
N PRO A 159 7.38 -1.81 -19.36
CA PRO A 159 7.54 -2.83 -18.34
C PRO A 159 6.19 -3.17 -17.68
N TYR A 160 6.07 -4.40 -17.18
CA TYR A 160 4.87 -4.86 -16.51
C TYR A 160 4.47 -3.95 -15.35
N CYS A 161 3.20 -3.55 -15.33
CA CYS A 161 2.59 -2.74 -14.28
C CYS A 161 1.23 -3.34 -13.91
N PHE A 162 1.06 -3.70 -12.64
CA PHE A 162 -0.24 -4.13 -12.14
C PHE A 162 -1.15 -2.92 -11.87
N LYS A 163 -2.23 -2.81 -12.64
CA LYS A 163 -3.18 -1.70 -12.55
C LYS A 163 -4.60 -2.21 -12.33
N ILE A 164 -5.33 -1.53 -11.46
CA ILE A 164 -6.75 -1.79 -11.21
C ILE A 164 -7.56 -0.50 -11.31
N SER A 165 -8.85 -0.63 -11.60
CA SER A 165 -9.85 0.42 -11.46
C SER A 165 -11.14 -0.10 -10.82
N GLY A 166 -12.02 0.82 -10.45
CA GLY A 166 -13.26 0.49 -9.74
C GLY A 166 -13.03 0.04 -8.30
N GLY A 167 -14.05 -0.59 -7.71
CA GLY A 167 -14.00 -1.06 -6.33
C GLY A 167 -13.31 -2.41 -6.18
N VAL A 168 -12.43 -2.53 -5.19
CA VAL A 168 -11.89 -3.82 -4.76
C VAL A 168 -12.90 -4.54 -3.86
N TYR A 169 -13.04 -5.85 -4.01
CA TYR A 169 -13.86 -6.68 -3.14
C TYR A 169 -13.24 -8.06 -2.97
N HIS A 170 -13.50 -8.69 -1.84
CA HIS A 170 -12.97 -10.01 -1.52
C HIS A 170 -14.14 -10.95 -1.36
N ARG A 171 -14.10 -12.09 -2.05
CA ARG A 171 -15.13 -13.12 -1.91
C ARG A 171 -14.49 -14.45 -1.56
N THR A 172 -15.11 -15.13 -0.62
CA THR A 172 -14.87 -16.54 -0.31
C THR A 172 -16.18 -17.28 -0.48
N SER A 173 -16.10 -18.59 -0.60
CA SER A 173 -17.29 -19.46 -0.59
C SER A 173 -17.98 -19.36 0.76
N GLU A 174 -19.26 -19.02 0.73
CA GLU A 174 -20.14 -19.10 1.90
C GLU A 174 -20.67 -20.51 2.05
N ASN A 175 -21.00 -21.11 0.91
CA ASN A 175 -21.47 -22.47 0.80
C ASN A 175 -20.53 -23.24 -0.13
N ILE A 176 -20.05 -24.40 0.32
CA ILE A 176 -19.13 -25.27 -0.42
C ILE A 176 -19.84 -26.58 -0.75
N GLN A 177 -19.81 -26.97 -2.02
CA GLN A 177 -20.20 -28.30 -2.45
C GLN A 177 -19.07 -29.29 -2.14
N ILE A 178 -19.40 -30.32 -1.35
CA ILE A 178 -18.48 -31.39 -0.92
C ILE A 178 -18.71 -32.69 -1.73
N ASP A 179 -19.71 -32.69 -2.62
CA ASP A 179 -20.21 -33.92 -3.23
C ASP A 179 -19.14 -34.66 -4.05
N THR A 180 -18.94 -35.94 -3.71
CA THR A 180 -17.93 -36.84 -4.29
C THR A 180 -18.27 -37.32 -5.70
N THR A 181 -19.46 -36.99 -6.22
CA THR A 181 -19.92 -37.39 -7.55
C THR A 181 -19.68 -36.33 -8.62
N LEU A 182 -18.49 -35.71 -8.62
CA LEU A 182 -17.92 -35.16 -9.85
C LEU A 182 -17.54 -36.33 -10.78
N GLN A 183 -18.54 -37.05 -11.31
CA GLN A 183 -18.32 -37.78 -12.55
C GLN A 183 -18.08 -36.72 -13.61
N LEU A 184 -16.83 -36.61 -14.05
CA LEU A 184 -16.37 -35.91 -15.25
C LEU A 184 -17.01 -36.54 -16.51
N ASN A 185 -18.33 -36.66 -16.54
CA ASN A 185 -19.07 -37.00 -17.74
C ASN A 185 -19.20 -35.71 -18.55
N SER A 186 -18.74 -35.77 -19.78
CA SER A 186 -18.53 -34.69 -20.76
C SER A 186 -19.75 -33.82 -21.08
N VAL A 187 -20.89 -34.06 -20.43
CA VAL A 187 -22.21 -33.47 -20.70
C VAL A 187 -22.67 -32.51 -19.58
N GLN A 188 -22.04 -32.51 -18.39
CA GLN A 188 -22.43 -31.64 -17.25
C GLN A 188 -21.50 -30.43 -17.03
N LYS A 189 -21.03 -29.78 -18.10
CA LYS A 189 -20.20 -28.56 -18.04
C LYS A 189 -20.92 -27.32 -17.45
N LEU A 190 -22.13 -27.49 -16.91
CA LEU A 190 -23.00 -26.45 -16.32
C LEU A 190 -23.07 -26.50 -14.78
N ILE A 191 -22.46 -27.51 -14.15
CA ILE A 191 -22.40 -27.61 -12.69
C ILE A 191 -21.10 -26.93 -12.24
N HIS A 192 -21.25 -25.90 -11.41
CA HIS A 192 -20.20 -25.08 -10.77
C HIS A 192 -18.82 -25.74 -10.66
N GLN A 193 -17.78 -25.07 -11.17
CA GLN A 193 -16.41 -25.52 -10.99
C GLN A 193 -15.86 -25.04 -9.63
N PRO A 194 -15.34 -25.95 -8.79
CA PRO A 194 -14.77 -25.58 -7.50
C PRO A 194 -13.65 -24.56 -7.64
N SER A 195 -13.62 -23.56 -6.75
CA SER A 195 -12.59 -22.52 -6.78
C SER A 195 -12.13 -22.06 -5.40
N TYR A 196 -10.92 -21.51 -5.34
CA TYR A 196 -10.31 -20.98 -4.13
C TYR A 196 -10.28 -21.98 -2.96
N ALA A 197 -10.85 -21.61 -1.81
CA ALA A 197 -10.96 -22.43 -0.61
C ALA A 197 -11.62 -23.80 -0.85
N GLU A 198 -12.55 -23.90 -1.80
CA GLU A 198 -13.28 -25.15 -2.10
C GLU A 198 -12.33 -26.26 -2.54
N LEU A 199 -11.24 -25.91 -3.23
CA LEU A 199 -10.25 -26.86 -3.72
C LEU A 199 -9.49 -27.56 -2.59
N TYR A 200 -9.54 -27.07 -1.36
CA TYR A 200 -8.88 -27.70 -0.21
C TYR A 200 -9.77 -28.72 0.52
N VAL A 201 -10.99 -28.93 0.05
CA VAL A 201 -11.93 -29.96 0.53
C VAL A 201 -11.81 -31.26 -0.28
N TYR A 202 -11.19 -31.20 -1.46
CA TYR A 202 -10.90 -32.34 -2.33
C TYR A 202 -9.53 -32.96 -2.00
N ASP A 203 -9.30 -34.19 -2.46
CA ASP A 203 -7.99 -34.82 -2.40
C ASP A 203 -6.97 -34.07 -3.28
N ALA A 204 -5.69 -34.27 -2.99
CA ALA A 204 -4.62 -33.50 -3.60
C ALA A 204 -4.56 -33.63 -5.14
N ASP A 205 -4.86 -34.80 -5.69
CA ASP A 205 -4.78 -35.04 -7.12
C ASP A 205 -5.94 -34.35 -7.85
N THR A 206 -7.17 -34.52 -7.34
CA THR A 206 -8.36 -33.85 -7.88
C THR A 206 -8.20 -32.33 -7.87
N SER A 207 -7.72 -31.74 -6.77
CA SER A 207 -7.51 -30.29 -6.67
C SER A 207 -6.48 -29.78 -7.68
N VAL A 208 -5.39 -30.52 -7.88
CA VAL A 208 -4.37 -30.16 -8.88
C VAL A 208 -4.95 -30.27 -10.29
N GLU A 209 -5.70 -31.33 -10.60
CA GLU A 209 -6.33 -31.48 -11.91
C GLU A 209 -7.27 -30.33 -12.23
N ILE A 210 -8.18 -29.99 -11.31
CA ILE A 210 -9.10 -28.86 -11.49
C ILE A 210 -8.31 -27.57 -11.76
N ARG A 211 -7.28 -27.27 -10.95
CA ARG A 211 -6.42 -26.09 -11.16
C ARG A 211 -5.75 -26.08 -12.53
N MET A 212 -5.32 -27.24 -13.04
CA MET A 212 -4.65 -27.35 -14.33
C MET A 212 -5.61 -27.26 -15.52
N THR A 213 -6.91 -27.54 -15.34
CA THR A 213 -7.91 -27.37 -16.40
C THR A 213 -8.29 -25.91 -16.68
N GLU A 214 -8.01 -25.00 -15.74
CA GLU A 214 -8.31 -23.57 -15.89
C GLU A 214 -7.43 -22.95 -17.00
N PRO A 215 -8.02 -22.33 -18.05
CA PRO A 215 -7.25 -21.74 -19.15
C PRO A 215 -6.20 -20.73 -18.71
N ALA A 216 -6.45 -19.98 -17.63
CA ALA A 216 -5.49 -19.03 -17.06
C ALA A 216 -4.17 -19.70 -16.62
N ASN A 217 -4.19 -21.00 -16.31
CA ASN A 217 -3.06 -21.77 -15.81
C ASN A 217 -2.36 -22.60 -16.90
N ALA A 218 -2.74 -22.46 -18.17
CA ALA A 218 -2.20 -23.28 -19.27
C ALA A 218 -0.66 -23.24 -19.41
N ARG A 219 -0.01 -22.15 -18.99
CA ARG A 219 1.46 -22.00 -19.02
C ARG A 219 2.16 -22.40 -17.70
N CYS A 220 1.40 -22.78 -16.68
CA CYS A 220 1.94 -23.28 -15.42
C CYS A 220 2.42 -24.73 -15.60
N LEU A 221 3.54 -25.08 -14.96
CA LEU A 221 4.03 -26.44 -14.86
C LEU A 221 3.22 -27.23 -13.83
N ARG A 222 2.76 -28.43 -14.22
CA ARG A 222 2.02 -29.34 -13.34
C ARG A 222 2.82 -29.70 -12.09
N ASP A 223 4.12 -29.97 -12.23
CA ASP A 223 5.03 -30.27 -11.11
C ASP A 223 5.07 -29.16 -10.06
N ASN A 224 5.08 -27.90 -10.49
CA ASN A 224 5.02 -26.77 -9.57
C ASN A 224 3.68 -26.73 -8.85
N MET A 225 2.58 -26.97 -9.57
CA MET A 225 1.25 -27.00 -8.97
C MET A 225 1.13 -28.10 -7.91
N ILE A 226 1.66 -29.30 -8.17
CA ILE A 226 1.72 -30.40 -7.18
C ILE A 226 2.55 -29.98 -5.97
N THR A 227 3.76 -29.49 -6.21
CA THR A 227 4.70 -29.10 -5.15
C THR A 227 4.10 -28.02 -4.25
N ILE A 228 3.49 -26.99 -4.85
CA ILE A 228 2.84 -25.89 -4.14
C ILE A 228 1.64 -26.40 -3.34
N ASN A 229 0.79 -27.23 -3.94
CA ASN A 229 -0.37 -27.80 -3.26
C ASN A 229 0.05 -28.64 -2.04
N ALA A 230 1.09 -29.46 -2.18
CA ALA A 230 1.62 -30.27 -1.09
C ALA A 230 2.14 -29.39 0.06
N VAL A 231 2.94 -28.37 -0.25
CA VAL A 231 3.46 -27.42 0.75
C VAL A 231 2.33 -26.70 1.47
N LEU A 232 1.35 -26.16 0.75
CA LEU A 232 0.25 -25.43 1.38
C LEU A 232 -0.65 -26.34 2.21
N ASN A 233 -0.87 -27.60 1.80
CA ASN A 233 -1.61 -28.55 2.62
C ASN A 233 -0.88 -28.91 3.92
N ASP A 234 0.45 -28.96 3.88
CA ASP A 234 1.27 -29.29 5.06
C ASP A 234 1.29 -28.12 6.06
N VAL A 235 1.65 -26.92 5.59
CA VAL A 235 1.94 -25.79 6.48
C VAL A 235 0.80 -24.82 6.69
N SER A 236 -0.17 -24.74 5.76
CA SER A 236 -1.18 -23.69 5.82
C SER A 236 -2.29 -24.03 6.80
N PRO A 237 -2.47 -23.24 7.87
CA PRO A 237 -3.54 -23.50 8.82
C PRO A 237 -4.93 -23.27 8.18
N TYR A 238 -5.02 -22.45 7.13
CA TYR A 238 -6.24 -22.31 6.34
C TYR A 238 -6.57 -23.58 5.55
N ALA A 239 -5.59 -24.20 4.87
CA ALA A 239 -5.80 -25.48 4.21
C ALA A 239 -6.25 -26.56 5.20
N ASN A 240 -5.63 -26.57 6.38
CA ASN A 240 -6.00 -27.48 7.47
C ASN A 240 -7.44 -27.26 7.95
N CYS A 241 -7.94 -26.03 8.03
CA CYS A 241 -9.34 -25.74 8.38
C CYS A 241 -10.33 -26.39 7.39
N PHE A 242 -10.07 -26.26 6.07
CA PHE A 242 -10.95 -26.83 5.04
C PHE A 242 -10.86 -28.37 4.99
N ARG A 243 -9.69 -28.94 5.26
CA ARG A 243 -9.54 -30.40 5.41
C ARG A 243 -10.29 -30.94 6.63
N LYS A 244 -10.16 -30.29 7.79
CA LYS A 244 -10.94 -30.63 8.99
C LYS A 244 -12.44 -30.55 8.73
N LEU A 245 -12.90 -29.53 8.00
CA LEU A 245 -14.30 -29.41 7.60
C LEU A 245 -14.75 -30.64 6.79
N ARG A 246 -13.92 -31.10 5.83
CA ARG A 246 -14.17 -32.32 5.05
C ARG A 246 -14.27 -33.56 5.93
N GLU A 247 -13.29 -33.78 6.79
CA GLU A 247 -13.23 -34.96 7.67
C GLU A 247 -14.44 -35.04 8.60
N ILE A 248 -14.86 -33.91 9.16
CA ILE A 248 -16.04 -33.84 10.03
C ILE A 248 -17.32 -34.09 9.23
N TYR A 249 -17.42 -33.54 8.02
CA TYR A 249 -18.54 -33.80 7.12
C TYR A 249 -18.66 -35.30 6.77
N ASP A 250 -17.56 -35.96 6.41
CA ASP A 250 -17.55 -37.37 6.03
C ASP A 250 -17.90 -38.29 7.22
N LYS A 251 -17.40 -37.96 8.42
CA LYS A 251 -17.78 -38.65 9.66
C LYS A 251 -19.27 -38.52 9.93
N GLU A 252 -19.82 -37.33 9.78
CA GLU A 252 -21.23 -37.11 10.05
C GLU A 252 -22.14 -37.72 8.98
N LEU A 253 -21.71 -37.73 7.72
CA LEU A 253 -22.37 -38.48 6.66
C LEU A 253 -22.36 -39.99 6.92
N SER A 254 -21.27 -40.52 7.47
CA SER A 254 -21.18 -41.94 7.85
C SER A 254 -22.10 -42.24 9.04
N ASN A 255 -22.14 -41.35 10.04
CA ASN A 255 -23.03 -41.48 11.19
C ASN A 255 -24.51 -41.41 10.81
N THR A 256 -24.92 -40.53 9.89
CA THR A 256 -26.32 -40.48 9.40
C THR A 256 -26.69 -41.74 8.63
N ARG A 257 -25.77 -42.29 7.82
CA ARG A 257 -25.97 -43.58 7.13
C ARG A 257 -26.15 -44.75 8.10
N ILE A 258 -25.44 -44.75 9.23
CA ILE A 258 -25.52 -45.81 10.25
C ILE A 258 -26.76 -45.65 11.14
N THR A 259 -27.04 -44.43 11.60
CA THR A 259 -28.08 -44.16 12.63
C THR A 259 -29.44 -43.77 12.06
N GLY A 260 -29.54 -43.47 10.76
CA GLY A 260 -30.76 -42.94 10.13
C GLY A 260 -31.13 -41.52 10.57
N SER A 261 -30.27 -40.82 11.32
CA SER A 261 -30.50 -39.45 11.78
C SER A 261 -30.36 -38.44 10.65
N SER A 262 -31.01 -37.28 10.78
CA SER A 262 -30.82 -36.17 9.84
C SER A 262 -29.40 -35.58 9.93
N MET A 263 -28.88 -35.08 8.80
CA MET A 263 -27.56 -34.44 8.74
C MET A 263 -27.56 -33.15 9.56
N LYS A 264 -26.64 -33.07 10.54
CA LYS A 264 -26.48 -31.89 11.39
C LYS A 264 -25.86 -30.75 10.60
N LYS A 265 -26.28 -29.52 10.86
CA LYS A 265 -25.69 -28.35 10.19
C LYS A 265 -24.24 -28.16 10.64
N ILE A 266 -23.30 -28.29 9.68
CA ILE A 266 -21.86 -28.07 9.90
C ILE A 266 -21.48 -26.68 9.40
N SER A 267 -20.61 -25.96 10.11
CA SER A 267 -20.14 -24.63 9.74
C SER A 267 -18.70 -24.41 10.19
N LEU A 268 -17.81 -24.05 9.28
CA LEU A 268 -16.47 -23.55 9.58
C LEU A 268 -16.55 -22.05 9.88
N ILE A 269 -16.21 -21.66 11.10
CA ILE A 269 -16.40 -20.31 11.66
C ILE A 269 -15.04 -19.68 11.88
N PHE A 270 -14.73 -18.61 11.15
CA PHE A 270 -13.53 -17.79 11.35
C PHE A 270 -13.79 -16.69 12.38
N THR A 271 -12.89 -16.53 13.37
CA THR A 271 -13.09 -15.63 14.51
C THR A 271 -12.32 -14.32 14.40
N GLN A 272 -12.93 -13.20 14.81
CA GLN A 272 -12.24 -11.91 14.88
C GLN A 272 -11.26 -11.85 16.06
N ASN A 273 -11.69 -12.36 17.22
CA ASN A 273 -10.90 -12.38 18.45
C ASN A 273 -10.47 -13.80 18.79
N LEU A 274 -9.18 -13.96 19.00
CA LEU A 274 -8.64 -15.09 19.74
C LEU A 274 -8.03 -14.45 20.98
N HIS A 275 -8.18 -15.08 22.13
CA HIS A 275 -7.72 -14.58 23.42
C HIS A 275 -6.17 -14.45 23.54
N ASP A 276 -5.45 -14.51 22.42
CA ASP A 276 -4.00 -14.38 22.34
C ASP A 276 -3.55 -12.94 22.12
N ASP A 277 -2.47 -12.56 22.80
CA ASP A 277 -1.85 -11.25 22.64
C ASP A 277 -1.22 -11.13 21.24
N GLN A 278 -1.95 -10.46 20.32
CA GLN A 278 -1.50 -10.19 18.95
C GLN A 278 -0.22 -9.34 18.89
N ARG A 279 0.25 -8.76 20.02
CA ARG A 279 1.55 -8.09 20.10
C ARG A 279 2.72 -9.09 20.12
N VAL A 280 2.45 -10.35 20.48
CA VAL A 280 3.46 -11.41 20.68
C VAL A 280 3.29 -12.56 19.69
N TYR A 281 2.11 -12.73 19.06
CA TYR A 281 1.88 -13.79 18.08
C TYR A 281 1.10 -13.25 16.88
N ASN A 282 1.78 -13.07 15.75
CA ASN A 282 1.17 -12.64 14.48
C ASN A 282 0.79 -13.81 13.57
N ALA A 283 1.36 -14.99 13.80
CA ALA A 283 1.03 -16.22 13.09
C ALA A 283 0.17 -17.13 13.98
N PRO A 284 -0.95 -17.65 13.47
CA PRO A 284 -1.70 -18.72 14.13
C PRO A 284 -0.83 -19.98 14.23
N ARG A 285 -0.91 -20.71 15.34
CA ARG A 285 -0.10 -21.91 15.57
C ARG A 285 -0.82 -23.17 15.07
N THR A 286 -2.14 -23.16 15.12
CA THR A 286 -2.99 -24.28 14.69
C THR A 286 -4.19 -23.79 13.88
N ALA A 287 -4.85 -24.71 13.18
CA ALA A 287 -6.11 -24.44 12.51
C ALA A 287 -7.22 -24.00 13.49
N ASP A 288 -7.19 -24.51 14.72
CA ASP A 288 -8.19 -24.19 15.75
C ASP A 288 -8.02 -22.75 16.27
N ASP A 289 -6.82 -22.17 16.10
CA ASP A 289 -6.57 -20.74 16.33
C ASP A 289 -7.14 -19.87 15.21
N ILE A 290 -7.63 -20.41 14.09
CA ILE A 290 -8.12 -19.59 12.97
C ILE A 290 -9.62 -19.74 12.81
N ALA A 291 -10.08 -20.98 12.88
CA ALA A 291 -11.46 -21.30 12.67
C ALA A 291 -11.87 -22.55 13.46
N ILE A 292 -13.14 -22.57 13.86
CA ILE A 292 -13.76 -23.68 14.58
C ILE A 292 -14.78 -24.32 13.65
N VAL A 293 -14.75 -25.65 13.55
CA VAL A 293 -15.82 -26.40 12.89
C VAL A 293 -16.94 -26.63 13.90
N TYR A 294 -18.05 -25.95 13.72
CA TYR A 294 -19.24 -26.02 14.56
C TYR A 294 -20.28 -26.98 13.97
N VAL A 295 -20.81 -27.88 14.79
CA VAL A 295 -21.88 -28.82 14.44
C VAL A 295 -23.09 -28.48 15.32
N ALA A 296 -24.17 -27.98 14.73
CA ALA A 296 -25.32 -27.48 15.50
C ALA A 296 -26.25 -28.63 15.94
N ASP A 297 -26.59 -28.68 17.23
CA ASP A 297 -27.37 -29.80 17.81
C ASP A 297 -28.90 -29.57 17.90
N ARG A 298 -29.42 -28.35 17.64
CA ARG A 298 -30.83 -28.04 17.25
C ARG A 298 -31.12 -26.53 17.29
N ASP A 299 -30.44 -25.76 18.15
CA ASP A 299 -30.54 -24.30 18.22
C ASP A 299 -29.25 -23.64 17.70
N GLY A 300 -29.32 -23.10 16.48
CA GLY A 300 -28.19 -22.59 15.71
C GLY A 300 -27.61 -21.26 16.17
N ASN A 301 -27.30 -21.12 17.46
CA ASN A 301 -26.63 -19.91 17.97
C ASN A 301 -25.16 -19.90 17.53
N ILE A 302 -24.88 -19.10 16.50
CA ILE A 302 -23.53 -18.82 16.02
C ILE A 302 -22.83 -17.90 17.04
N PRO A 303 -21.53 -18.09 17.35
CA PRO A 303 -20.79 -17.21 18.26
C PRO A 303 -20.86 -15.73 17.83
N ALA A 304 -20.95 -14.82 18.80
CA ALA A 304 -21.06 -13.38 18.55
C ALA A 304 -19.80 -12.75 17.92
N GLU A 305 -18.64 -13.41 18.03
CA GLU A 305 -17.32 -12.93 17.56
C GLU A 305 -16.92 -13.45 16.17
N LEU A 306 -17.91 -13.71 15.31
CA LEU A 306 -17.73 -14.22 13.94
C LEU A 306 -17.20 -13.14 12.99
N ASP A 307 -16.15 -13.46 12.22
CA ASP A 307 -15.76 -12.67 11.05
C ASP A 307 -16.54 -13.12 9.80
N PHE A 308 -16.43 -14.41 9.46
CA PHE A 308 -17.24 -15.05 8.43
C PHE A 308 -17.34 -16.56 8.66
N ALA A 309 -18.37 -17.18 8.09
CA ALA A 309 -18.62 -18.62 8.19
C ALA A 309 -18.69 -19.23 6.79
N VAL A 310 -18.30 -20.49 6.69
CA VAL A 310 -18.35 -21.33 5.50
C VAL A 310 -19.10 -22.62 5.84
N GLN A 311 -20.04 -23.04 5.02
CA GLN A 311 -20.91 -24.18 5.31
C GLN A 311 -20.92 -25.18 4.15
N PRO A 312 -20.93 -26.49 4.41
CA PRO A 312 -21.25 -27.47 3.38
C PRO A 312 -22.71 -27.31 2.95
N SER A 313 -22.97 -27.09 1.66
CA SER A 313 -24.33 -26.93 1.13
C SER A 313 -24.36 -27.18 -0.37
N ASN A 314 -25.55 -27.50 -0.91
CA ASN A 314 -25.77 -27.68 -2.34
C ASN A 314 -25.89 -26.34 -3.09
N SER A 315 -25.95 -25.21 -2.37
CA SER A 315 -25.90 -23.85 -2.94
C SER A 315 -24.46 -23.39 -3.16
N ASN A 316 -24.20 -22.63 -4.22
CA ASN A 316 -22.90 -22.03 -4.50
C ASN A 316 -22.95 -20.52 -4.31
N THR A 317 -23.12 -20.07 -3.07
CA THR A 317 -23.12 -18.63 -2.74
C THR A 317 -21.75 -18.17 -2.27
N LEU A 318 -21.39 -16.96 -2.72
CA LEU A 318 -20.15 -16.30 -2.31
C LEU A 318 -20.48 -15.21 -1.28
N LYS A 319 -19.69 -15.14 -0.22
CA LYS A 319 -19.79 -14.08 0.78
C LYS A 319 -18.65 -13.09 0.65
N ARG A 320 -18.96 -11.81 0.83
CA ARG A 320 -17.94 -10.75 0.87
C ARG A 320 -17.24 -10.76 2.22
N ILE A 321 -15.92 -10.83 2.22
CA ILE A 321 -15.11 -10.65 3.43
C ILE A 321 -14.87 -9.15 3.65
N ASN A 322 -14.98 -8.72 4.92
CA ASN A 322 -14.74 -7.34 5.31
C ASN A 322 -13.27 -6.95 5.06
N MET A 323 -13.04 -5.75 4.52
CA MET A 323 -11.70 -5.21 4.22
C MET A 323 -10.79 -5.02 5.44
N VAL A 324 -11.35 -5.01 6.65
CA VAL A 324 -10.57 -4.94 7.90
C VAL A 324 -10.25 -6.32 8.49
N SER A 325 -10.70 -7.41 7.86
CA SER A 325 -10.43 -8.76 8.32
C SER A 325 -8.93 -9.05 8.30
N LYS A 326 -8.44 -9.61 9.42
CA LYS A 326 -7.05 -10.07 9.58
C LYS A 326 -6.73 -11.27 8.67
N HIS A 327 -7.74 -11.99 8.19
CA HIS A 327 -7.54 -13.21 7.39
C HIS A 327 -7.29 -12.95 5.91
N LEU A 328 -7.52 -11.73 5.41
CA LEU A 328 -7.47 -11.45 3.98
C LEU A 328 -6.09 -11.65 3.36
N ASP A 329 -5.04 -11.12 3.99
CA ASP A 329 -3.68 -11.18 3.44
C ASP A 329 -3.23 -12.64 3.21
N PRO A 330 -3.31 -13.56 4.20
CA PRO A 330 -2.95 -14.96 3.98
C PRO A 330 -3.92 -15.73 3.09
N MET A 331 -5.20 -15.36 3.06
CA MET A 331 -6.17 -16.00 2.17
C MET A 331 -5.98 -15.61 0.70
N ILE A 332 -5.53 -14.38 0.41
CA ILE A 332 -5.35 -13.87 -0.96
C ILE A 332 -3.93 -14.13 -1.46
N PHE A 333 -2.93 -14.05 -0.58
CA PHE A 333 -1.52 -14.20 -0.91
C PHE A 333 -0.87 -15.37 -0.16
N PRO A 334 -1.32 -16.62 -0.36
CA PRO A 334 -0.80 -17.79 0.36
C PRO A 334 0.71 -18.00 0.14
N PHE A 335 1.30 -17.46 -0.93
CA PHE A 335 2.76 -17.58 -1.15
C PHE A 335 3.59 -16.60 -0.34
N PHE A 336 3.01 -15.48 0.07
CA PHE A 336 3.67 -14.54 0.98
C PHE A 336 3.47 -14.92 2.44
N PHE A 337 2.36 -15.60 2.74
CA PHE A 337 1.97 -15.98 4.11
C PHE A 337 1.53 -17.46 4.18
N PRO A 338 2.41 -18.42 3.82
CA PRO A 338 2.03 -19.83 3.76
C PRO A 338 1.62 -20.38 5.14
N ASN A 339 2.25 -19.87 6.20
CA ASN A 339 1.95 -20.20 7.60
C ASN A 339 0.71 -19.47 8.16
N GLY A 340 0.03 -18.66 7.34
CA GLY A 340 -1.21 -17.99 7.74
C GLY A 340 -1.03 -16.73 8.59
N ASP A 341 0.13 -16.07 8.56
CA ASP A 341 0.37 -14.81 9.27
C ASP A 341 -0.78 -13.82 9.05
N PHE A 342 -1.35 -13.32 10.14
CA PHE A 342 -2.45 -12.38 10.07
C PHE A 342 -2.03 -11.07 9.40
N GLY A 343 -2.94 -10.56 8.57
CA GLY A 343 -2.85 -9.21 8.00
C GLY A 343 -3.27 -8.15 9.02
N TRP A 344 -3.30 -6.89 8.56
CA TRP A 344 -3.72 -5.78 9.41
C TRP A 344 -5.18 -5.88 9.86
N THR A 345 -5.43 -5.57 11.13
CA THR A 345 -6.76 -5.34 11.74
C THR A 345 -6.75 -4.10 12.64
N THR A 346 -7.93 -3.58 12.98
CA THR A 346 -8.14 -2.40 13.83
C THR A 346 -7.65 -2.57 15.27
N ASP A 347 -7.49 -3.80 15.73
CA ASP A 347 -7.13 -4.10 17.12
C ASP A 347 -5.62 -4.01 17.39
N LEU A 348 -4.81 -4.04 16.32
CA LEU A 348 -3.36 -3.95 16.41
C LEU A 348 -2.92 -2.67 17.12
N SER A 349 -2.05 -2.84 18.11
CA SER A 349 -1.57 -1.77 18.98
C SER A 349 -0.06 -1.59 18.88
N HIS A 350 0.41 -0.35 19.06
CA HIS A 350 1.85 -0.06 19.07
C HIS A 350 2.53 -0.73 20.27
N ASN A 351 3.84 -0.95 20.15
CA ASN A 351 4.68 -1.32 21.29
C ASN A 351 4.54 -0.24 22.37
N MET A 352 4.05 -0.61 23.55
CA MET A 352 3.78 0.33 24.65
C MET A 352 5.03 1.08 25.11
N ASN A 353 6.23 0.51 24.94
CA ASN A 353 7.50 1.15 25.28
C ASN A 353 7.82 2.35 24.36
N HIS A 354 7.18 2.41 23.18
CA HIS A 354 7.41 3.44 22.17
C HIS A 354 6.11 4.16 21.72
N ALA A 355 4.96 3.73 22.25
CA ALA A 355 3.66 4.28 21.92
C ALA A 355 3.51 5.70 22.50
N THR A 356 2.74 6.55 21.82
CA THR A 356 2.38 7.86 22.38
C THR A 356 1.11 7.73 23.20
N LYS A 357 0.97 8.56 24.26
CA LYS A 357 -0.23 8.59 25.12
C LYS A 357 -1.53 8.88 24.35
N ILE A 358 -1.43 9.54 23.19
CA ILE A 358 -2.56 10.01 22.38
C ILE A 358 -2.97 8.97 21.32
N ARG A 359 -2.02 8.21 20.77
CA ARG A 359 -2.29 7.25 19.69
C ARG A 359 -1.47 5.98 19.89
N ASN A 360 -2.18 4.89 20.15
CA ASN A 360 -1.62 3.57 20.45
C ASN A 360 -2.06 2.48 19.46
N LYS A 361 -2.74 2.82 18.37
CA LYS A 361 -3.20 1.88 17.34
C LYS A 361 -2.32 1.92 16.10
N VAL A 362 -2.03 0.75 15.55
CA VAL A 362 -1.28 0.57 14.31
C VAL A 362 -2.16 0.94 13.13
N THR A 363 -1.69 1.86 12.30
CA THR A 363 -2.38 2.21 11.05
C THR A 363 -2.04 1.23 9.93
N VAL A 364 -2.91 1.15 8.91
CA VAL A 364 -2.70 0.32 7.71
C VAL A 364 -1.33 0.61 7.06
N LEU A 365 -0.98 1.90 6.89
CA LEU A 365 0.30 2.28 6.31
C LEU A 365 1.49 1.89 7.18
N GLU A 366 1.40 2.07 8.50
CA GLU A 366 2.45 1.65 9.42
C GLU A 366 2.72 0.14 9.32
N PHE A 367 1.66 -0.66 9.28
CA PHE A 367 1.75 -2.12 9.15
C PHE A 367 2.40 -2.54 7.84
N TYR A 368 1.87 -2.08 6.70
CA TYR A 368 2.41 -2.47 5.40
C TYR A 368 3.82 -1.92 5.15
N SER A 369 4.13 -0.69 5.61
CA SER A 369 5.49 -0.14 5.53
C SER A 369 6.49 -0.99 6.31
N ASN A 370 6.08 -1.52 7.47
CA ASN A 370 6.92 -2.44 8.25
C ASN A 370 7.13 -3.79 7.56
N LYS A 371 6.11 -4.32 6.87
CA LYS A 371 6.17 -5.60 6.12
C LYS A 371 7.08 -5.50 4.89
N ILE A 372 7.11 -4.34 4.21
CA ILE A 372 7.99 -4.08 3.06
C ILE A 372 9.32 -3.42 3.45
N ALA A 373 9.63 -3.38 4.74
CA ALA A 373 10.93 -2.88 5.20
C ALA A 373 12.03 -3.95 4.97
N ILE A 374 13.12 -3.54 4.32
CA ILE A 374 14.21 -4.45 3.92
C ILE A 374 15.06 -4.80 5.14
N ARG A 375 15.13 -6.09 5.48
CA ARG A 375 15.96 -6.64 6.57
C ARG A 375 16.87 -7.70 5.99
N ARG A 376 18.19 -7.50 6.01
CA ARG A 376 19.15 -8.38 5.32
C ARG A 376 19.29 -9.75 5.97
N LYS A 377 19.02 -9.86 7.28
CA LYS A 377 19.15 -11.09 8.05
C LYS A 377 18.04 -12.12 7.79
N HIS A 378 16.90 -11.70 7.25
CA HIS A 378 15.73 -12.55 7.07
C HIS A 378 15.30 -12.61 5.60
N PHE A 379 14.85 -13.77 5.15
CA PHE A 379 14.23 -13.93 3.85
C PHE A 379 12.84 -13.29 3.87
N ASN A 380 12.53 -12.41 2.90
CA ASN A 380 11.20 -11.84 2.76
C ASN A 380 10.66 -12.12 1.34
N PRO A 381 9.67 -13.00 1.17
CA PRO A 381 9.17 -13.44 -0.13
C PRO A 381 8.55 -12.30 -0.93
N LEU A 382 8.09 -11.22 -0.29
CA LEU A 382 7.57 -10.03 -0.96
C LEU A 382 8.59 -9.47 -1.95
N PHE A 383 9.86 -9.35 -1.56
CA PHE A 383 10.90 -8.81 -2.45
C PHE A 383 11.29 -9.74 -3.58
N TYR A 384 10.83 -11.00 -3.58
CA TYR A 384 11.08 -11.99 -4.64
C TYR A 384 9.84 -12.22 -5.52
N GLY A 385 8.70 -11.62 -5.17
CA GLY A 385 7.41 -11.89 -5.80
C GLY A 385 7.14 -11.14 -7.11
N GLY A 386 7.97 -10.18 -7.51
CA GLY A 386 7.87 -9.45 -8.78
C GLY A 386 6.44 -8.98 -9.10
N LYS A 387 5.81 -9.57 -10.11
CA LYS A 387 4.42 -9.28 -10.51
C LYS A 387 3.41 -9.45 -9.36
N LEU A 388 3.56 -10.46 -8.52
CA LEU A 388 2.70 -10.66 -7.34
C LEU A 388 2.96 -9.61 -6.25
N PHE A 389 4.21 -9.16 -6.12
CA PHE A 389 4.55 -8.09 -5.18
C PHE A 389 3.92 -6.75 -5.59
N GLN A 390 3.93 -6.43 -6.89
CA GLN A 390 3.18 -5.27 -7.39
C GLN A 390 1.68 -5.37 -7.06
N GLN A 391 1.08 -6.55 -7.27
CA GLN A 391 -0.31 -6.79 -6.90
C GLN A 391 -0.57 -6.58 -5.40
N TYR A 392 0.33 -7.07 -4.54
CA TYR A 392 0.25 -6.89 -3.09
C TYR A 392 0.36 -5.42 -2.67
N LEU A 393 1.25 -4.62 -3.28
CA LEU A 393 1.37 -3.19 -2.99
C LEU A 393 0.10 -2.41 -3.38
N VAL A 394 -0.43 -2.66 -4.57
CA VAL A 394 -1.68 -2.03 -5.04
C VAL A 394 -2.86 -2.45 -4.16
N TYR A 395 -2.91 -3.73 -3.79
CA TYR A 395 -3.88 -4.26 -2.84
C TYR A 395 -3.80 -3.57 -1.47
N ALA A 396 -2.61 -3.46 -0.89
CA ALA A 396 -2.38 -2.82 0.39
C ALA A 396 -2.79 -1.34 0.38
N TYR A 397 -2.48 -0.62 -0.71
CA TYR A 397 -2.92 0.76 -0.90
C TYR A 397 -4.45 0.87 -1.02
N ALA A 398 -5.10 -0.04 -1.76
CA ALA A 398 -6.55 -0.08 -1.85
C ALA A 398 -7.22 -0.36 -0.49
N ARG A 399 -6.64 -1.24 0.34
CA ARG A 399 -7.11 -1.43 1.73
C ARG A 399 -6.99 -0.15 2.55
N TYR A 400 -5.86 0.56 2.42
CA TYR A 400 -5.65 1.84 3.10
C TYR A 400 -6.69 2.89 2.70
N GLU A 401 -6.93 3.08 1.40
CA GLU A 401 -7.93 4.03 0.91
C GLU A 401 -9.34 3.63 1.36
N ALA A 402 -9.70 2.34 1.26
CA ALA A 402 -10.99 1.85 1.70
C ALA A 402 -11.22 2.04 3.21
N ASN A 403 -10.19 1.83 4.04
CA ASN A 403 -10.25 2.09 5.47
C ASN A 403 -10.49 3.59 5.76
N ARG A 404 -9.76 4.48 5.07
CA ARG A 404 -9.97 5.94 5.19
C ARG A 404 -11.35 6.37 4.75
N MET A 405 -11.83 5.86 3.62
CA MET A 405 -13.18 6.16 3.11
C MET A 405 -14.26 5.67 4.07
N THR A 406 -14.10 4.47 4.64
CA THR A 406 -15.03 3.91 5.63
C THR A 406 -15.09 4.79 6.87
N TYR A 407 -13.93 5.22 7.39
CA TYR A 407 -13.88 6.14 8.51
C TYR A 407 -14.60 7.46 8.20
N ILE A 408 -14.30 8.08 7.05
CA ILE A 408 -14.93 9.34 6.64
C ILE A 408 -16.44 9.19 6.50
N ARG A 409 -16.91 8.10 5.89
CA ARG A 409 -18.34 7.78 5.75
C ARG A 409 -19.04 7.67 7.10
N ASN A 410 -18.41 7.00 8.06
CA ASN A 410 -19.01 6.75 9.38
C ASN A 410 -18.92 7.97 10.32
N ASN A 411 -18.07 8.96 10.02
CA ASN A 411 -17.79 10.10 10.90
C ASN A 411 -18.14 11.47 10.28
N GLN A 412 -19.02 11.52 9.28
CA GLN A 412 -19.40 12.76 8.57
C GLN A 412 -19.85 13.89 9.52
N LYS A 413 -20.62 13.57 10.56
CA LYS A 413 -21.12 14.54 11.56
C LYS A 413 -19.97 15.20 12.33
N THR A 414 -19.05 14.38 12.85
CA THR A 414 -17.87 14.83 13.61
C THR A 414 -16.91 15.63 12.75
N LEU A 415 -16.79 15.29 11.47
CA LEU A 415 -15.94 15.98 10.50
C LEU A 415 -16.51 17.34 10.05
N ARG A 416 -17.64 17.80 10.61
CA ARG A 416 -18.34 19.06 10.27
C ARG A 416 -18.66 19.18 8.78
N VAL A 417 -18.89 18.04 8.12
CA VAL A 417 -19.28 17.99 6.70
C VAL A 417 -20.71 18.49 6.49
N GLU A 418 -21.49 18.63 7.57
CA GLU A 418 -22.85 19.17 7.55
C GLU A 418 -22.92 20.68 7.21
N SER A 419 -21.80 21.40 7.22
CA SER A 419 -21.74 22.82 6.81
C SER A 419 -21.83 23.04 5.29
N TYR A 420 -21.93 21.99 4.49
CA TYR A 420 -22.02 22.05 3.02
C TYR A 420 -23.46 22.01 2.48
N LYS A 421 -24.46 22.58 3.19
CA LYS A 421 -25.88 22.59 2.75
C LYS A 421 -26.04 22.98 1.27
N GLY A 422 -25.43 24.09 0.84
CA GLY A 422 -25.52 24.55 -0.55
C GLY A 422 -24.85 23.62 -1.59
N LEU A 423 -23.82 22.86 -1.19
CA LEU A 423 -23.16 21.88 -2.06
C LEU A 423 -24.00 20.58 -2.15
N LEU A 424 -24.58 20.14 -1.03
CA LEU A 424 -25.49 19.00 -0.97
C LEU A 424 -26.72 19.24 -1.84
N ASP A 425 -27.29 20.45 -1.79
CA ASP A 425 -28.44 20.82 -2.62
C ASP A 425 -28.10 20.78 -4.13
N HIS A 426 -26.93 21.30 -4.51
CA HIS A 426 -26.43 21.25 -5.90
C HIS A 426 -26.10 19.82 -6.38
N VAL A 427 -25.50 19.00 -5.53
CA VAL A 427 -25.19 17.61 -5.86
C VAL A 427 -26.47 16.75 -5.94
N ASN A 428 -27.45 17.04 -5.08
CA ASN A 428 -28.76 16.41 -5.13
C ASN A 428 -29.55 16.82 -6.39
N SER A 429 -29.42 18.06 -6.89
CA SER A 429 -30.03 18.47 -8.16
C SER A 429 -29.40 17.75 -9.35
N ILE A 430 -28.07 17.67 -9.42
CA ILE A 430 -27.34 16.94 -10.48
C ILE A 430 -27.68 15.44 -10.47
N SER A 431 -27.87 14.84 -9.28
CA SER A 431 -28.22 13.42 -9.15
C SER A 431 -29.64 13.12 -9.65
N ARG A 432 -30.58 14.07 -9.48
CA ARG A 432 -31.95 13.98 -10.00
C ARG A 432 -31.98 14.06 -11.52
N ASP A 433 -31.17 14.93 -12.12
CA ASP A 433 -31.12 15.12 -13.57
C ASP A 433 -30.48 13.93 -14.33
N ASN A 434 -29.52 13.24 -13.71
CA ASN A 434 -28.75 12.17 -14.36
C ASN A 434 -29.29 10.74 -14.16
N LYS A 435 -30.48 10.55 -13.56
CA LYS A 435 -31.04 9.21 -13.21
C LYS A 435 -30.02 8.28 -12.52
N ALA A 436 -29.06 8.83 -11.78
CA ALA A 436 -27.98 8.07 -11.17
C ALA A 436 -28.51 7.24 -9.99
N ARG A 437 -28.19 5.94 -9.95
CA ARG A 437 -28.64 5.03 -8.88
C ARG A 437 -28.22 5.54 -7.50
N VAL A 438 -29.23 5.75 -6.67
CA VAL A 438 -29.20 6.36 -5.35
C VAL A 438 -28.37 5.52 -4.37
N GLY A 439 -27.26 6.08 -3.91
CA GLY A 439 -26.61 5.74 -2.66
C GLY A 439 -26.44 6.99 -1.81
N ASN A 440 -26.12 6.84 -0.52
CA ASN A 440 -25.82 8.00 0.33
C ASN A 440 -24.56 8.70 -0.17
N ILE A 441 -24.69 9.98 -0.51
CA ILE A 441 -23.57 10.83 -0.94
C ILE A 441 -22.82 11.27 0.33
N PHE A 442 -21.52 10.98 0.38
CA PHE A 442 -20.63 11.47 1.43
C PHE A 442 -19.55 12.36 0.81
N ILE A 443 -19.26 13.49 1.46
CA ILE A 443 -18.29 14.45 0.94
C ILE A 443 -16.92 14.08 1.49
N LEU A 444 -15.94 13.96 0.59
CA LEU A 444 -14.55 13.75 0.95
C LEU A 444 -13.90 15.10 1.30
N PRO A 445 -13.29 15.25 2.49
CA PRO A 445 -12.61 16.48 2.87
C PRO A 445 -11.36 16.71 2.01
N SER A 446 -10.85 17.95 1.98
CA SER A 446 -9.60 18.29 1.29
C SER A 446 -8.36 17.60 1.88
N THR A 447 -8.47 16.95 3.04
CA THR A 447 -7.42 16.10 3.64
C THR A 447 -7.38 14.69 3.06
N PHE A 448 -8.35 14.29 2.24
CA PHE A 448 -8.34 13.03 1.50
C PHE A 448 -7.56 13.21 0.19
N VAL A 449 -6.30 12.78 0.19
CA VAL A 449 -5.39 12.84 -0.97
C VAL A 449 -6.03 12.17 -2.18
N GLY A 450 -5.93 12.78 -3.35
CA GLY A 450 -6.53 12.29 -4.60
C GLY A 450 -8.04 12.57 -4.75
N GLY A 451 -8.72 13.03 -3.69
CA GLY A 451 -10.14 13.38 -3.77
C GLY A 451 -10.40 14.72 -4.49
N PRO A 452 -11.64 14.98 -4.95
CA PRO A 452 -11.96 16.21 -5.69
C PRO A 452 -11.59 17.49 -4.92
N HIS A 453 -11.90 17.57 -3.62
CA HIS A 453 -11.59 18.75 -2.81
C HIS A 453 -10.09 18.92 -2.55
N PHE A 454 -9.34 17.83 -2.49
CA PHE A 454 -7.88 17.89 -2.39
C PHE A 454 -7.29 18.45 -3.69
N MET A 455 -7.75 17.98 -4.85
CA MET A 455 -7.31 18.49 -6.15
C MET A 455 -7.68 19.97 -6.35
N SER A 456 -8.91 20.37 -6.00
CA SER A 456 -9.33 21.78 -6.05
C SER A 456 -8.48 22.66 -5.12
N LYS A 457 -8.17 22.18 -3.91
CA LYS A 457 -7.29 22.90 -2.99
C LYS A 457 -5.90 23.10 -3.59
N LEU A 458 -5.26 22.03 -4.08
CA LEU A 458 -3.94 22.14 -4.72
C LEU A 458 -3.94 23.11 -5.88
N TYR A 459 -4.98 23.06 -6.73
CA TYR A 459 -5.13 24.02 -7.83
C TYR A 459 -5.23 25.46 -7.34
N GLN A 460 -6.08 25.73 -6.33
CA GLN A 460 -6.24 27.07 -5.76
C GLN A 460 -4.95 27.58 -5.11
N ASP A 461 -4.25 26.73 -4.35
CA ASP A 461 -2.96 27.05 -3.73
C ASP A 461 -1.93 27.43 -4.82
N ASN A 462 -1.88 26.67 -5.92
CA ASN A 462 -1.01 26.97 -7.07
C ASN A 462 -1.38 28.31 -7.75
N MET A 463 -2.68 28.58 -7.96
CA MET A 463 -3.12 29.86 -8.54
C MET A 463 -2.80 31.04 -7.62
N ALA A 464 -2.90 30.86 -6.31
CA ALA A 464 -2.50 31.87 -5.34
C ALA A 464 -0.99 32.16 -5.40
N MET A 465 -0.16 31.12 -5.54
CA MET A 465 1.29 31.28 -5.75
C MET A 465 1.58 32.05 -7.03
N VAL A 466 0.94 31.71 -8.16
CA VAL A 466 1.11 32.43 -9.43
C VAL A 466 0.68 33.90 -9.33
N ARG A 467 -0.39 34.20 -8.58
CA ARG A 467 -0.85 35.58 -8.36
C ARG A 467 0.15 36.42 -7.56
N ILE A 468 0.86 35.82 -6.60
CA ILE A 468 1.81 36.53 -5.73
C ILE A 468 3.20 36.64 -6.37
N PHE A 469 3.70 35.55 -6.93
CA PHE A 469 5.08 35.45 -7.41
C PHE A 469 5.20 35.62 -8.94
N GLY A 470 4.07 35.61 -9.66
CA GLY A 470 4.03 35.64 -11.12
C GLY A 470 4.04 34.25 -11.73
N ARG A 471 4.07 34.20 -13.07
CA ARG A 471 4.13 32.94 -13.82
C ARG A 471 5.45 32.19 -13.53
N PRO A 472 5.46 30.85 -13.57
CA PRO A 472 6.70 30.08 -13.53
C PRO A 472 7.63 30.40 -14.71
N ASP A 473 8.93 30.35 -14.47
CA ASP A 473 9.98 30.62 -15.45
C ASP A 473 10.62 29.32 -15.97
N LEU A 474 10.67 28.27 -15.14
CA LEU A 474 11.24 26.97 -15.52
C LEU A 474 10.20 25.85 -15.41
N PHE A 475 10.15 24.98 -16.42
CA PHE A 475 9.45 23.70 -16.38
C PHE A 475 10.46 22.57 -16.54
N ILE A 476 10.73 21.84 -15.46
CA ILE A 476 11.74 20.78 -15.43
C ILE A 476 11.06 19.43 -15.19
N THR A 477 11.39 18.47 -16.05
CA THR A 477 10.98 17.07 -15.86
C THR A 477 12.15 16.28 -15.31
N PHE A 478 11.97 15.65 -14.14
CA PHE A 478 12.94 14.77 -13.52
C PHE A 478 12.47 13.32 -13.65
N THR A 479 13.21 12.50 -14.39
CA THR A 479 12.80 11.12 -14.72
C THR A 479 13.65 10.10 -13.99
N CYS A 480 13.02 9.07 -13.40
CA CYS A 480 13.74 7.97 -12.79
C CYS A 480 14.56 7.18 -13.83
N ASN A 481 15.82 6.88 -13.50
CA ASN A 481 16.66 6.01 -14.31
C ASN A 481 16.81 4.63 -13.63
N PRO A 482 16.30 3.53 -14.22
CA PRO A 482 16.43 2.20 -13.63
C PRO A 482 17.87 1.70 -13.63
N LYS A 483 18.77 2.32 -14.41
CA LYS A 483 20.19 1.98 -14.48
C LYS A 483 21.03 2.62 -13.36
N TRP A 484 20.42 3.39 -12.43
CA TRP A 484 21.12 3.91 -11.25
C TRP A 484 21.75 2.79 -10.42
N GLU A 485 22.99 3.00 -9.99
CA GLU A 485 23.81 1.99 -9.30
C GLU A 485 23.16 1.53 -7.99
N GLU A 486 22.50 2.42 -7.27
CA GLU A 486 21.80 2.10 -6.02
C GLU A 486 20.58 1.18 -6.22
N ILE A 487 20.03 1.15 -7.44
CA ILE A 487 19.00 0.18 -7.82
C ILE A 487 19.67 -1.12 -8.23
N LYS A 488 20.60 -1.07 -9.20
CA LYS A 488 21.29 -2.25 -9.75
C LYS A 488 21.97 -3.10 -8.68
N SER A 489 22.69 -2.46 -7.76
CA SER A 489 23.42 -3.14 -6.67
C SER A 489 22.52 -3.92 -5.70
N GLU A 490 21.24 -3.57 -5.62
CA GLU A 490 20.27 -4.22 -4.72
C GLU A 490 19.30 -5.18 -5.44
N LEU A 491 19.33 -5.22 -6.78
CA LEU A 491 18.58 -6.20 -7.58
C LEU A 491 19.27 -7.56 -7.58
N LYS A 492 18.48 -8.64 -7.58
CA LYS A 492 18.99 -10.00 -7.86
C LYS A 492 19.14 -10.20 -9.37
N ALA A 493 19.96 -11.18 -9.77
CA ALA A 493 20.25 -11.45 -11.18
C ALA A 493 18.99 -11.71 -12.05
N PHE A 494 17.93 -12.27 -11.47
CA PHE A 494 16.65 -12.52 -12.16
C PHE A 494 15.62 -11.39 -12.02
N GLN A 495 15.97 -10.28 -11.37
CA GLN A 495 15.06 -9.16 -11.11
C GLN A 495 15.35 -7.97 -12.01
N ASN A 496 14.28 -7.30 -12.40
CA ASN A 496 14.32 -5.99 -13.04
C ASN A 496 13.87 -4.90 -12.06
N ALA A 497 14.14 -3.63 -12.39
CA ALA A 497 13.71 -2.49 -11.58
C ALA A 497 12.18 -2.50 -11.34
N SER A 498 11.38 -2.94 -12.32
CA SER A 498 9.93 -3.07 -12.19
C SER A 498 9.49 -4.10 -11.15
N ASP A 499 10.32 -5.10 -10.83
CA ASP A 499 10.02 -6.11 -9.82
C ASP A 499 10.20 -5.58 -8.39
N ARG A 500 10.92 -4.46 -8.24
CA ARG A 500 11.24 -3.80 -6.96
C ARG A 500 10.80 -2.33 -6.93
N PRO A 501 9.49 -2.06 -7.08
CA PRO A 501 8.97 -0.69 -7.04
C PRO A 501 9.23 0.00 -5.69
N ASP A 502 9.35 -0.76 -4.60
CA ASP A 502 9.76 -0.25 -3.28
C ASP A 502 11.14 0.41 -3.31
N LEU A 503 12.12 -0.24 -3.96
CA LEU A 503 13.49 0.24 -4.10
C LEU A 503 13.57 1.43 -5.06
N VAL A 504 12.93 1.30 -6.23
CA VAL A 504 12.87 2.37 -7.25
C VAL A 504 12.34 3.66 -6.65
N THR A 505 11.23 3.58 -5.91
CA THR A 505 10.56 4.75 -5.33
C THR A 505 11.44 5.42 -4.26
N ARG A 506 12.14 4.62 -3.44
CA ARG A 506 13.07 5.12 -2.42
C ARG A 506 14.26 5.87 -3.03
N VAL A 507 14.92 5.26 -4.02
CA VAL A 507 16.06 5.88 -4.72
C VAL A 507 15.62 7.14 -5.46
N PHE A 508 14.49 7.07 -6.19
CA PHE A 508 13.91 8.23 -6.86
C PHE A 508 13.63 9.38 -5.89
N HIS A 509 12.98 9.10 -4.76
CA HIS A 509 12.65 10.14 -3.79
C HIS A 509 13.89 10.84 -3.22
N LEU A 510 14.94 10.07 -2.90
CA LEU A 510 16.19 10.62 -2.38
C LEU A 510 16.91 11.46 -3.42
N LYS A 511 17.04 10.98 -4.66
CA LYS A 511 17.68 11.75 -5.74
C LYS A 511 16.85 12.98 -6.13
N PHE A 512 15.52 12.88 -6.10
CA PHE A 512 14.64 14.02 -6.33
C PHE A 512 14.77 15.09 -5.25
N LYS A 513 14.98 14.69 -3.99
CA LYS A 513 15.24 15.63 -2.91
C LYS A 513 16.58 16.36 -3.07
N GLU A 514 17.63 15.65 -3.48
CA GLU A 514 18.92 16.27 -3.81
C GLU A 514 18.79 17.25 -4.99
N PHE A 515 18.03 16.87 -6.03
CA PHE A 515 17.68 17.75 -7.15
C PHE A 515 16.96 19.03 -6.68
N LEU A 516 15.98 18.93 -5.78
CA LEU A 516 15.33 20.11 -5.20
C LEU A 516 16.30 20.96 -4.38
N ASP A 517 17.22 20.33 -3.66
CA ASP A 517 18.25 21.04 -2.89
C ASP A 517 19.23 21.79 -3.81
N ASP A 518 19.60 21.20 -4.96
CA ASP A 518 20.42 21.87 -5.98
C ASP A 518 19.71 23.12 -6.52
N ILE A 519 18.44 23.00 -6.88
CA ILE A 519 17.69 24.11 -7.47
C ILE A 519 17.36 25.17 -6.42
N VAL A 520 16.81 24.79 -5.28
CA VAL A 520 16.22 25.74 -4.32
C VAL A 520 17.24 26.25 -3.31
N LYS A 521 18.19 25.42 -2.86
CA LYS A 521 19.15 25.81 -1.82
C LYS A 521 20.50 26.23 -2.37
N LYS A 522 20.98 25.55 -3.41
CA LYS A 522 22.25 25.91 -4.07
C LYS A 522 22.05 26.92 -5.21
N THR A 523 20.80 27.25 -5.53
CA THR A 523 20.41 28.32 -6.46
C THR A 523 21.14 28.22 -7.80
N ILE A 524 21.25 26.99 -8.35
CA ILE A 524 22.02 26.74 -9.58
C ILE A 524 21.47 27.47 -10.82
N PHE A 525 20.18 27.82 -10.80
CA PHE A 525 19.50 28.60 -11.82
C PHE A 525 19.13 30.01 -11.33
N GLY A 526 19.68 30.45 -10.19
CA GLY A 526 19.28 31.66 -9.49
C GLY A 526 18.35 31.40 -8.29
N GLU A 527 17.90 32.48 -7.64
CA GLU A 527 17.04 32.42 -6.48
C GLU A 527 15.60 32.01 -6.85
N ILE A 528 15.09 30.96 -6.20
CA ILE A 528 13.71 30.48 -6.36
C ILE A 528 12.80 31.15 -5.33
N LEU A 529 11.79 31.88 -5.80
CA LEU A 529 10.74 32.46 -4.95
C LEU A 529 9.64 31.46 -4.60
N ALA A 530 9.30 30.60 -5.55
CA ALA A 530 8.20 29.65 -5.45
C ALA A 530 8.44 28.44 -6.35
N TYR A 531 7.97 27.26 -5.92
CA TYR A 531 7.98 26.06 -6.75
C TYR A 531 6.81 25.13 -6.47
N VAL A 532 6.39 24.41 -7.49
CA VAL A 532 5.30 23.42 -7.45
C VAL A 532 5.76 22.19 -8.21
N TYR A 533 5.45 20.99 -7.73
CA TYR A 533 5.72 19.78 -8.50
C TYR A 533 4.62 18.74 -8.33
N VAL A 534 4.52 17.86 -9.33
CA VAL A 534 3.69 16.65 -9.30
C VAL A 534 4.59 15.47 -9.62
N ILE A 535 4.47 14.40 -8.85
CA ILE A 535 5.10 13.12 -9.15
C ILE A 535 4.04 12.23 -9.78
N GLU A 536 4.36 11.69 -10.94
CA GLU A 536 3.50 10.82 -11.71
C GLU A 536 4.24 9.51 -12.02
N HIS A 537 3.47 8.45 -12.24
CA HIS A 537 3.98 7.27 -12.91
C HIS A 537 3.46 7.33 -14.34
N GLN A 538 4.33 7.65 -15.29
CA GLN A 538 3.98 7.57 -16.72
C GLN A 538 3.51 6.14 -17.05
N LYS A 539 2.75 5.96 -18.13
CA LYS A 539 2.34 4.65 -18.67
C LYS A 539 3.50 3.69 -19.01
N ARG A 540 4.75 4.07 -18.70
CA ARG A 540 6.02 3.37 -18.88
C ARG A 540 6.61 2.81 -17.57
N GLY A 541 5.91 2.95 -16.43
CA GLY A 541 6.13 2.15 -15.21
C GLY A 541 7.06 2.73 -14.13
N LEU A 542 7.90 3.72 -14.42
CA LEU A 542 8.79 4.36 -13.44
C LEU A 542 8.33 5.77 -13.04
N PRO A 543 8.66 6.26 -11.83
CA PRO A 543 8.30 7.61 -11.40
C PRO A 543 9.00 8.70 -12.23
N HIS A 544 8.30 9.81 -12.44
CA HIS A 544 8.86 11.07 -12.91
C HIS A 544 8.18 12.23 -12.19
N ALA A 545 8.86 13.38 -12.14
CA ALA A 545 8.32 14.59 -11.55
C ALA A 545 8.28 15.71 -12.60
N HIS A 546 7.16 16.43 -12.65
CA HIS A 546 7.05 17.69 -13.38
C HIS A 546 7.11 18.83 -12.37
N CYS A 547 8.07 19.73 -12.54
CA CYS A 547 8.35 20.80 -11.59
C CYS A 547 8.25 22.16 -12.30
N LEU A 548 7.57 23.09 -11.65
CA LEU A 548 7.48 24.50 -12.03
C LEU A 548 8.25 25.32 -11.00
N PHE A 549 9.14 26.20 -11.46
CA PHE A 549 9.90 27.11 -10.59
C PHE A 549 9.70 28.57 -11.03
N THR A 550 9.54 29.46 -10.07
CA THR A 550 9.47 30.91 -10.26
C THR A 550 10.72 31.57 -9.69
N LEU A 551 11.46 32.27 -10.55
CA LEU A 551 12.73 32.92 -10.24
C LEU A 551 12.53 34.32 -9.63
N SER A 552 13.52 34.77 -8.88
CA SER A 552 13.66 36.17 -8.47
C SER A 552 13.71 37.07 -9.71
N ASN A 553 13.24 38.32 -9.64
CA ASN A 553 13.25 39.21 -10.79
C ASN A 553 14.66 39.50 -11.34
N ASP A 554 15.67 39.41 -10.48
CA ASP A 554 17.07 39.64 -10.84
C ASP A 554 17.64 38.45 -11.61
N ASP A 555 17.19 37.23 -11.30
CA ASP A 555 17.64 35.98 -11.94
C ASP A 555 16.75 35.53 -13.12
N LYS A 556 15.75 36.31 -13.50
CA LYS A 556 14.88 35.95 -14.63
C LYS A 556 15.65 35.89 -15.95
N ILE A 557 15.36 34.84 -16.72
CA ILE A 557 15.82 34.64 -18.09
C ILE A 557 15.18 35.71 -18.98
N LYS A 558 16.00 36.66 -19.50
CA LYS A 558 15.51 37.80 -20.29
C LYS A 558 16.10 37.83 -21.69
N THR A 559 17.26 37.22 -21.89
CA THR A 559 18.02 37.27 -23.14
C THR A 559 18.26 35.87 -23.72
N ALA A 560 18.68 35.80 -24.99
CA ALA A 560 19.08 34.54 -25.61
C ALA A 560 20.31 33.93 -24.93
N ASP A 561 21.28 34.76 -24.53
CA ASP A 561 22.47 34.32 -23.82
C ASP A 561 22.13 33.66 -22.48
N ASP A 562 21.11 34.16 -21.77
CA ASP A 562 20.61 33.53 -20.54
C ASP A 562 20.07 32.11 -20.80
N VAL A 563 19.38 31.92 -21.93
CA VAL A 563 18.85 30.61 -22.33
C VAL A 563 20.01 29.65 -22.64
N ASP A 564 20.98 30.10 -23.42
CA ASP A 564 22.15 29.28 -23.82
C ASP A 564 23.03 28.90 -22.61
N ASN A 565 23.06 29.74 -21.58
CA ASN A 565 23.77 29.43 -20.33
C ASN A 565 23.06 28.35 -19.47
N ILE A 566 21.76 28.16 -19.65
CA ILE A 566 20.93 27.25 -18.84
C ILE A 566 20.69 25.92 -19.56
N ILE A 567 20.52 25.95 -20.88
CA ILE A 567 20.19 24.77 -21.67
C ILE A 567 21.48 24.14 -22.20
N SER A 568 21.73 22.90 -21.80
CA SER A 568 22.78 22.06 -22.36
C SER A 568 22.26 20.64 -22.56
N ALA A 569 22.84 19.94 -23.53
CA ALA A 569 22.57 18.54 -23.78
C ALA A 569 23.89 17.80 -23.95
N GLU A 570 24.06 16.74 -23.18
CA GLU A 570 25.18 15.82 -23.33
C GLU A 570 24.67 14.53 -23.98
N LEU A 571 25.32 14.14 -25.08
CA LEU A 571 25.06 12.85 -25.70
C LEU A 571 25.92 11.80 -24.98
N PRO A 572 25.34 10.68 -24.51
CA PRO A 572 26.12 9.64 -23.85
C PRO A 572 27.18 9.09 -24.81
N ASP A 573 28.39 8.90 -24.30
CA ASP A 573 29.47 8.27 -25.06
C ASP A 573 29.06 6.83 -25.43
N ARG A 574 29.00 6.57 -26.74
CA ARG A 574 28.65 5.26 -27.32
C ARG A 574 29.46 4.11 -26.75
N ASN A 575 30.70 4.38 -26.30
CA ASN A 575 31.59 3.35 -25.78
C ASN A 575 31.39 3.07 -24.29
N VAL A 576 30.74 3.98 -23.55
CA VAL A 576 30.53 3.89 -22.09
C VAL A 576 29.11 3.45 -21.75
N GLN A 577 28.13 3.80 -22.59
CA GLN A 577 26.73 3.41 -22.41
C GLN A 577 26.19 2.81 -23.72
N SER A 578 26.38 1.51 -23.93
CA SER A 578 25.63 0.77 -24.95
C SER A 578 24.13 0.77 -24.60
N GLU A 579 23.28 1.02 -25.60
CA GLU A 579 21.82 1.20 -25.49
C GLU A 579 21.13 0.18 -24.56
#